data_AF-A0AAU0NLD5-F1
#
_entry.id   AF-A0AAU0NLD5-F1
#
_cell.length_a   1.000
_cell.length_b   1.000
_cell.length_c   1.000
_cell.angle_alpha   90.00
_cell.angle_beta   90.00
_cell.angle_gamma   90.00
#
_symmetry.space_group_name_H-M   'P 1'
#
loop_
_entity.id
_entity.type
_entity.pdbx_description
1 polymer ?
#
loop_
_entity_poly.entity_id
_entity_poly.type
_entity_poly.pdbx_seq_one_letter_code
_entity_poly.pdbx_strand_id
1 'polypeptide(L)'
;MIYNEKNEYKYHHSDEHSQDEGQHTHEHVHGGHSHTREVSADCDCKLDLNKEEETLKLLLGHWVEHNESHEEGFKEWVEKAKLMGKLETAEFIQKAVEAMQNADDMLKKAKESM
;
A
#
# COMPACT_ATOMS: atom_id res chain seq x y z
N MET A 1 16.04 5.62 -36.87
CA MET A 1 14.85 6.18 -36.21
C MET A 1 15.15 6.12 -34.72
N ILE A 2 15.54 7.26 -34.14
CA ILE A 2 16.10 7.32 -32.78
C ILE A 2 14.93 7.55 -31.83
N TYR A 3 14.68 6.57 -30.97
CA TYR A 3 13.67 6.60 -29.92
C TYR A 3 14.04 7.66 -28.87
N ASN A 4 13.05 8.45 -28.45
CA ASN A 4 13.20 9.49 -27.44
C ASN A 4 12.44 9.02 -26.19
N GLU A 5 13.14 8.34 -25.28
CA GLU A 5 12.63 7.93 -23.96
C GLU A 5 12.82 9.09 -22.98
N LYS A 6 11.73 9.80 -22.68
CA LYS A 6 11.63 10.62 -21.47
C LYS A 6 10.33 10.29 -20.77
N ASN A 7 10.34 9.17 -20.05
CA ASN A 7 9.35 8.90 -19.02
C ASN A 7 10.04 9.11 -17.67
N GLU A 8 9.90 10.32 -17.13
CA GLU A 8 10.38 10.70 -15.80
C GLU A 8 9.50 10.01 -14.74
N TYR A 9 9.93 8.86 -14.24
CA TYR A 9 9.33 8.27 -13.04
C TYR A 9 10.06 8.83 -11.82
N LYS A 10 9.47 9.85 -11.20
CA LYS A 10 10.00 10.53 -10.03
C LYS A 10 9.74 9.70 -8.76
N TYR A 11 10.60 8.73 -8.47
CA TYR A 11 10.65 8.07 -7.17
C TYR A 11 11.32 9.01 -6.16
N HIS A 12 10.53 9.70 -5.34
CA HIS A 12 11.02 10.33 -4.12
C HIS A 12 10.92 9.30 -3.00
N HIS A 13 12.06 8.82 -2.50
CA HIS A 13 12.38 8.65 -1.07
C HIS A 13 13.75 7.96 -0.95
N SER A 14 14.80 8.75 -0.79
CA SER A 14 16.07 8.32 -0.24
C SER A 14 16.38 9.28 0.91
N ASP A 15 15.91 8.91 2.10
CA ASP A 15 16.33 9.55 3.34
C ASP A 15 17.73 9.00 3.67
N GLU A 16 18.75 9.67 3.11
CA GLU A 16 20.15 9.35 3.32
C GLU A 16 20.68 10.29 4.41
N HIS A 17 20.58 9.85 5.67
CA HIS A 17 21.20 10.57 6.79
C HIS A 17 22.72 10.38 6.74
N SER A 18 23.43 11.42 6.30
CA SER A 18 24.85 11.63 6.58
C SER A 18 25.04 13.01 7.23
N GLN A 19 25.57 13.00 8.45
CA GLN A 19 25.79 14.16 9.30
C GLN A 19 26.98 14.99 8.77
N ASP A 20 26.78 16.31 8.62
CA ASP A 20 27.85 17.31 8.62
C ASP A 20 27.27 18.65 9.12
N GLU A 21 28.08 19.37 9.89
CA GLU A 21 27.69 20.37 10.87
C GLU A 21 27.21 21.69 10.24
N GLY A 22 25.90 21.98 10.35
CA GLY A 22 25.30 23.24 9.92
C GLY A 22 24.19 23.67 10.86
N GLN A 23 24.44 24.64 11.72
CA GLN A 23 23.41 25.26 12.55
C GLN A 23 22.39 25.96 11.65
N HIS A 24 21.18 25.39 11.55
CA HIS A 24 20.04 26.02 10.88
C HIS A 24 18.86 26.05 11.85
N THR A 25 18.64 27.20 12.47
CA THR A 25 17.43 27.47 13.26
C THR A 25 16.27 27.70 12.29
N HIS A 26 15.56 26.64 11.94
CA HIS A 26 14.26 26.77 11.29
C HIS A 26 13.16 26.50 12.31
N GLU A 27 12.59 27.59 12.81
CA GLU A 27 11.41 27.65 13.65
C GLU A 27 10.20 27.20 12.81
N HIS A 28 9.91 25.90 12.84
CA HIS A 28 8.67 25.34 12.33
C HIS A 28 7.75 25.03 13.51
N VAL A 29 6.80 25.95 13.76
CA VAL A 29 5.62 25.69 14.57
C VAL A 29 4.76 24.65 13.85
N HIS A 30 4.97 23.37 14.18
CA HIS A 30 3.95 22.35 13.98
C HIS A 30 3.18 22.22 15.30
N GLY A 31 2.08 22.96 15.34
CA GLY A 31 1.07 22.88 16.40
C GLY A 31 0.76 21.43 16.73
N GLY A 32 0.95 21.11 18.01
CA GLY A 32 1.04 19.74 18.48
C GLY A 32 -0.22 18.93 18.22
N HIS A 33 0.00 17.64 18.01
CA HIS A 33 -0.82 16.56 18.55
C HIS A 33 0.14 15.42 18.95
N SER A 34 0.64 15.50 20.18
CA SER A 34 1.14 14.33 20.89
C SER A 34 -0.07 13.66 21.51
N HIS A 35 -0.45 12.49 21.03
CA HIS A 35 -1.43 11.67 21.74
C HIS A 35 -0.68 10.92 22.85
N THR A 36 -0.43 11.59 23.97
CA THR A 36 -0.29 10.90 25.24
C THR A 36 -1.67 10.37 25.60
N ARG A 37 -1.99 9.14 25.17
CA ARG A 37 -3.15 8.46 25.73
C ARG A 37 -2.72 7.73 26.97
N GLU A 38 -2.83 8.43 28.09
CA GLU A 38 -2.85 7.82 29.41
C GLU A 38 -4.10 6.93 29.46
N VAL A 39 -3.91 5.63 29.32
CA VAL A 39 -4.98 4.66 29.54
C VAL A 39 -5.02 4.40 31.04
N SER A 40 -5.85 5.17 31.73
CA SER A 40 -6.30 4.87 33.08
C SER A 40 -6.89 3.46 33.11
N ALA A 41 -6.35 2.63 33.99
CA ALA A 41 -6.74 1.25 34.21
C ALA A 41 -8.18 1.17 34.73
N ASP A 42 -9.13 0.97 33.80
CA ASP A 42 -10.34 0.21 34.05
C ASP A 42 -10.51 -0.76 32.88
N CYS A 43 -10.39 -2.05 33.18
CA CYS A 43 -10.32 -3.13 32.20
C CYS A 43 -11.74 -3.43 31.66
N ASP A 44 -12.14 -2.71 30.64
CA ASP A 44 -13.24 -3.12 29.75
C ASP A 44 -12.67 -3.80 28.50
N CYS A 45 -12.19 -5.02 28.68
CA CYS A 45 -11.57 -5.83 27.62
C CYS A 45 -12.55 -6.21 26.49
N LYS A 46 -13.86 -5.96 26.64
CA LYS A 46 -14.86 -6.29 25.62
C LYS A 46 -15.09 -5.16 24.61
N LEU A 47 -14.87 -3.90 25.01
CA LEU A 47 -15.03 -2.76 24.10
C LEU A 47 -13.90 -2.68 23.07
N ASP A 48 -12.70 -3.20 23.39
CA ASP A 48 -11.56 -3.14 22.48
C ASP A 48 -11.68 -4.17 21.36
N LEU A 49 -12.10 -5.40 21.66
CA LEU A 49 -12.30 -6.46 20.67
C LEU A 49 -13.34 -6.10 19.61
N ASN A 50 -14.44 -5.43 19.99
CA ASN A 50 -15.45 -4.97 19.03
C ASN A 50 -14.88 -3.90 18.08
N LYS A 51 -13.99 -3.02 18.55
CA LYS A 51 -13.34 -2.00 17.72
C LYS A 51 -12.32 -2.62 16.76
N GLU A 52 -11.58 -3.62 17.22
CA GLU A 52 -10.67 -4.39 16.38
C GLU A 52 -11.44 -5.14 15.29
N GLU A 53 -12.60 -5.72 15.62
CA GLU A 53 -13.48 -6.38 14.65
C GLU A 53 -14.01 -5.41 13.58
N GLU A 54 -14.51 -4.23 13.99
CA GLU A 54 -14.95 -3.17 13.07
C GLU A 54 -13.80 -2.68 12.18
N THR A 55 -12.61 -2.51 12.77
CA THR A 55 -11.39 -2.12 12.05
C THR A 55 -11.03 -3.18 11.02
N LEU A 56 -11.07 -4.47 11.38
CA LEU A 56 -10.77 -5.57 10.47
C LEU A 56 -11.79 -5.63 9.32
N LYS A 57 -13.09 -5.44 9.58
CA LYS A 57 -14.12 -5.38 8.53
C LYS A 57 -13.85 -4.27 7.50
N LEU A 58 -13.34 -3.13 7.95
CA LEU A 58 -12.94 -2.02 7.07
C LEU A 58 -11.67 -2.37 6.28
N LEU A 59 -10.65 -2.91 6.95
CA LEU A 59 -9.38 -3.33 6.32
C LEU A 59 -9.60 -4.38 5.23
N LEU A 60 -10.45 -5.38 5.46
CA LEU A 60 -10.76 -6.41 4.46
C LEU A 60 -11.36 -5.82 3.17
N GLY A 61 -12.21 -4.79 3.28
CA GLY A 61 -12.72 -4.06 2.11
C GLY A 61 -11.63 -3.25 1.41
N HIS A 62 -10.82 -2.53 2.20
CA HIS A 62 -9.75 -1.70 1.67
C HIS A 62 -8.68 -2.52 0.93
N TRP A 63 -8.32 -3.70 1.42
CA TRP A 63 -7.35 -4.57 0.76
C TRP A 63 -7.85 -5.09 -0.58
N VAL A 64 -9.14 -5.42 -0.69
CA VAL A 64 -9.76 -5.79 -1.98
C VAL A 64 -9.68 -4.63 -2.97
N GLU A 65 -10.10 -3.43 -2.57
CA GLU A 65 -10.03 -2.24 -3.45
C GLU A 65 -8.59 -1.94 -3.89
N HIS A 66 -7.63 -2.11 -2.98
CA HIS A 66 -6.21 -1.91 -3.28
C HIS A 66 -5.66 -2.97 -4.24
N ASN A 67 -6.05 -4.23 -4.07
CA ASN A 67 -5.70 -5.32 -4.97
C ASN A 67 -6.29 -5.09 -6.37
N GLU A 68 -7.56 -4.73 -6.48
CA GLU A 68 -8.21 -4.41 -7.76
C GLU A 68 -7.45 -3.29 -8.50
N SER A 69 -6.99 -2.25 -7.80
CA SER A 69 -6.14 -1.20 -8.38
C SER A 69 -4.77 -1.72 -8.86
N HIS A 70 -4.14 -2.62 -8.11
CA HIS A 70 -2.88 -3.25 -8.52
C HIS A 70 -3.07 -4.17 -9.74
N GLU A 71 -4.17 -4.92 -9.80
CA GLU A 71 -4.49 -5.76 -10.95
C GLU A 71 -4.59 -4.97 -12.25
N GLU A 72 -5.25 -3.81 -12.23
CA GLU A 72 -5.36 -2.94 -13.40
C GLU A 72 -3.98 -2.54 -13.90
N GLY A 73 -3.11 -2.07 -12.99
CA GLY A 73 -1.72 -1.74 -13.31
C GLY A 73 -0.93 -2.94 -13.85
N PHE A 74 -1.11 -4.13 -13.28
CA PHE A 74 -0.45 -5.35 -13.75
C PHE A 74 -0.94 -5.76 -15.15
N LYS A 75 -2.25 -5.70 -15.42
CA LYS A 75 -2.83 -5.99 -16.74
C LYS A 75 -2.26 -5.05 -17.81
N GLU A 76 -2.08 -3.77 -17.51
CA GLU A 76 -1.39 -2.85 -18.44
C GLU A 76 0.06 -3.30 -18.73
N TRP A 77 0.77 -3.74 -17.70
CA TRP A 77 2.16 -4.20 -17.85
C TRP A 77 2.29 -5.55 -18.54
N VAL A 78 1.28 -6.43 -18.44
CA VAL A 78 1.19 -7.65 -19.26
C VAL A 78 1.20 -7.26 -20.75
N GLU A 79 0.37 -6.32 -21.15
CA GLU A 79 0.30 -5.87 -22.55
C GLU A 79 1.60 -5.18 -22.99
N LYS A 80 2.16 -4.29 -22.16
CA LYS A 80 3.46 -3.66 -22.43
C LYS A 80 4.57 -4.72 -22.58
N ALA A 81 4.60 -5.73 -21.72
CA ALA A 81 5.59 -6.80 -21.76
C ALA A 81 5.47 -7.65 -23.04
N LYS A 82 4.25 -7.95 -23.49
CA LYS A 82 4.01 -8.61 -24.78
C LYS A 82 4.54 -7.77 -25.95
N LEU A 83 4.28 -6.46 -25.96
CA LEU A 83 4.78 -5.54 -27.00
C LEU A 83 6.31 -5.46 -27.02
N MET A 84 6.97 -5.63 -25.87
CA MET A 84 8.44 -5.70 -25.75
C MET A 84 9.02 -7.08 -26.10
N GLY A 85 8.19 -8.06 -26.50
CA GLY A 85 8.63 -9.44 -26.77
C GLY A 85 9.02 -10.22 -25.51
N LYS A 86 8.69 -9.73 -24.31
CA LYS A 86 8.99 -10.36 -23.02
C LYS A 86 7.86 -11.29 -22.59
N LEU A 87 7.61 -12.33 -23.39
CA LEU A 87 6.46 -13.22 -23.22
C LEU A 87 6.45 -13.93 -21.86
N GLU A 88 7.58 -14.48 -21.42
CA GLU A 88 7.68 -15.15 -20.12
C GLU A 88 7.42 -14.17 -18.95
N THR A 89 7.94 -12.94 -19.04
CA THR A 89 7.64 -11.89 -18.05
C THR A 89 6.14 -11.57 -18.03
N ALA A 90 5.50 -11.44 -19.20
CA ALA A 90 4.07 -11.19 -19.31
C ALA A 90 3.25 -12.33 -18.68
N GLU A 91 3.66 -13.59 -18.88
CA GLU A 91 3.02 -14.75 -18.25
C GLU A 91 3.13 -14.73 -16.73
N PHE A 92 4.29 -14.38 -16.18
CA PHE A 92 4.44 -14.29 -14.72
C PHE A 92 3.65 -13.13 -14.10
N ILE A 93 3.58 -11.98 -14.78
CA ILE A 93 2.72 -10.87 -14.33
C ILE A 93 1.24 -11.28 -14.40
N GLN A 94 0.82 -12.00 -15.44
CA GLN A 94 -0.54 -12.52 -15.55
C GLN A 94 -0.88 -13.49 -14.41
N LYS A 95 0.05 -14.38 -14.02
CA LYS A 95 -0.12 -15.25 -12.85
C LYS A 95 -0.23 -14.46 -11.54
N ALA A 96 0.47 -13.32 -11.43
CA ALA A 96 0.34 -12.45 -10.27
C ALA A 96 -1.07 -11.82 -10.19
N VAL A 97 -1.64 -11.43 -11.33
CA VAL A 97 -3.05 -10.98 -11.41
C VAL A 97 -4.00 -12.07 -10.94
N GLU A 98 -3.84 -13.31 -11.43
CA GLU A 98 -4.69 -14.43 -11.01
C GLU A 98 -4.56 -14.74 -9.51
N ALA A 99 -3.35 -14.67 -8.96
CA ALA A 99 -3.12 -14.85 -7.53
C ALA A 99 -3.81 -13.76 -6.70
N MET A 100 -3.82 -12.52 -7.19
CA MET A 100 -4.48 -11.38 -6.55
C MET A 100 -6.01 -11.54 -6.55
N GLN A 101 -6.59 -11.98 -7.67
CA GLN A 101 -8.04 -12.30 -7.76
C GLN A 101 -8.44 -13.38 -6.75
N ASN A 102 -7.61 -14.42 -6.62
CA ASN A 102 -7.84 -15.47 -5.62
C ASN A 102 -7.74 -14.92 -4.19
N ALA A 103 -6.82 -13.98 -3.93
CA ALA A 103 -6.72 -13.33 -2.63
C ALA A 103 -7.98 -12.50 -2.35
N ASP A 104 -8.49 -11.74 -3.32
CA ASP A 104 -9.71 -10.95 -3.19
C ASP A 104 -10.93 -11.80 -2.87
N ASP A 105 -11.07 -12.95 -3.53
CA ASP A 105 -12.14 -13.90 -3.24
C ASP A 105 -12.06 -14.42 -1.80
N MET A 106 -10.86 -14.66 -1.27
CA MET A 106 -10.69 -15.09 0.12
C MET A 106 -10.94 -13.95 1.11
N LEU A 107 -10.54 -12.73 0.79
CA LEU A 107 -10.80 -11.55 1.62
C LEU A 107 -12.29 -11.21 1.68
N LYS A 108 -13.01 -11.31 0.55
CA LYS A 108 -14.47 -11.17 0.48
C LYS A 108 -15.16 -12.20 1.38
N LYS A 109 -14.76 -13.48 1.29
CA LYS A 109 -15.27 -14.55 2.16
C LYS A 109 -14.95 -14.33 3.64
N ALA A 110 -13.73 -13.86 3.94
CA ALA A 110 -13.35 -13.53 5.31
C ALA A 110 -14.28 -12.45 5.88
N LYS A 111 -14.57 -11.39 5.11
CA LYS A 111 -15.48 -10.32 5.51
C LYS A 111 -16.92 -10.81 5.73
N GLU A 112 -17.39 -11.75 4.91
CA GLU A 112 -18.72 -12.38 5.04
C GLU A 112 -18.83 -13.31 6.27
N SER A 113 -17.70 -13.85 6.73
CA SER A 113 -17.66 -14.80 7.86
C SER A 113 -17.60 -14.17 9.25
N MET A 114 -17.53 -12.83 9.33
CA MET A 114 -17.44 -12.06 10.57
C MET A 114 -18.78 -11.47 10.99
#